data_AF-A0A2N2YY67-F1
#
_entry.id   AF-A0A2N2YY67-F1
#
_cell.length_a   1.000
_cell.length_b   1.000
_cell.length_c   1.000
_cell.angle_alpha   90.00
_cell.angle_beta   90.00
_cell.angle_gamma   90.00
#
_symmetry.space_group_name_H-M   'P 1'
#
loop_
_entity.id
_entity.type
_entity.pdbx_description
1 polymer ?
#
loop_
_entity_poly.entity_id
_entity_poly.type
_entity_poly.pdbx_seq_one_letter_code
_entity_poly.pdbx_strand_id
1 'polypeptide(L)'
;MNTFLSINIPESLPEGIVITLVGYSIVFGALVILYFVFSTFSKILTIKVRERLRREGRHEIANLPNIDITGEETAAISMALYLFNELHDLESNIITIKKISRTNSQWGAKQDNISKFQR
;
A
#
# COMPACT_ATOMS: atom_id res chain seq x y z
N MET A 1 67.88 -6.46 33.73
CA MET A 1 67.69 -5.79 32.42
C MET A 1 66.20 -5.70 32.20
N ASN A 2 65.56 -4.67 32.77
CA ASN A 2 64.10 -4.58 32.82
C ASN A 2 63.73 -3.22 32.24
N THR A 3 63.79 -3.12 30.92
CA THR A 3 63.27 -1.97 30.19
C THR A 3 61.76 -2.00 30.28
N PHE A 4 61.21 -1.31 31.28
CA PHE A 4 59.78 -1.06 31.39
C PHE A 4 59.38 -0.17 30.22
N LEU A 5 58.50 -0.71 29.38
CA LEU A 5 57.82 -0.04 28.29
C LEU A 5 57.04 1.16 28.86
N SER A 6 57.61 2.36 28.79
CA SER A 6 56.91 3.59 29.13
C SER A 6 55.90 3.90 28.02
N ILE A 7 54.71 3.32 28.11
CA ILE A 7 53.60 3.66 27.23
C ILE A 7 53.20 5.09 27.56
N ASN A 8 53.60 6.02 26.70
CA ASN A 8 53.18 7.41 26.77
C ASN A 8 51.75 7.47 26.21
N ILE A 9 50.75 7.46 27.09
CA ILE A 9 49.36 7.61 26.67
C ILE A 9 49.14 9.09 26.35
N PRO A 10 48.82 9.46 25.09
CA PRO A 10 48.51 10.84 24.77
C PRO A 10 47.25 11.25 25.55
N GLU A 11 47.26 12.45 26.16
CA GLU A 11 46.14 12.92 27.00
C GLU A 11 44.79 12.98 26.27
N SER A 12 44.77 12.96 24.94
CA SER A 12 43.57 12.91 24.11
C SER A 12 42.90 11.53 24.01
N LEU A 13 43.57 10.46 24.44
CA LEU A 13 43.04 9.09 24.41
C LEU A 13 41.79 8.92 25.30
N PRO A 14 41.76 9.39 26.58
CA PRO A 14 40.55 9.33 27.40
C PRO A 14 39.39 10.13 26.80
N GLU A 15 39.65 11.27 26.15
CA GLU A 15 38.61 12.07 25.49
C GLU A 15 38.00 11.34 24.29
N GLY A 16 38.83 10.71 23.46
CA GLY A 16 38.38 9.93 22.30
C GLY A 16 37.48 8.75 22.68
N ILE A 17 37.77 8.09 23.80
CA ILE A 17 36.96 6.98 24.33
C ILE A 17 35.55 7.48 24.72
N VAL A 18 35.48 8.62 25.40
CA VAL A 18 34.19 9.21 25.82
C VAL A 18 33.35 9.60 24.60
N ILE A 19 33.95 10.25 23.61
CA ILE A 19 33.25 10.67 22.38
C ILE A 19 32.70 9.45 21.63
N THR A 20 33.50 8.38 21.51
CA THR A 20 33.10 7.15 20.82
C THR A 20 31.95 6.45 21.55
N LEU A 21 32.02 6.35 22.88
CA LEU A 21 30.99 5.71 23.70
C LEU A 21 29.66 6.47 23.63
N VAL A 22 29.70 7.80 23.66
CA VAL A 22 28.52 8.65 23.52
C VAL A 22 27.94 8.54 22.11
N GLY A 23 28.78 8.57 21.07
CA GLY A 23 28.36 8.42 19.68
C GLY A 23 27.63 7.10 19.42
N TYR A 24 28.18 5.97 19.86
CA TYR A 24 27.53 4.68 19.73
C TYR A 24 26.22 4.60 20.53
N SER A 25 26.16 5.19 21.73
CA SER A 25 24.94 5.22 22.53
C SER A 25 23.80 5.97 21.83
N ILE A 26 24.11 7.10 21.19
CA ILE A 26 23.13 7.90 20.46
C ILE A 26 22.62 7.13 19.23
N VAL A 27 23.53 6.53 18.44
CA VAL A 27 23.14 5.74 17.25
C VAL A 27 22.29 4.54 17.64
N PHE A 28 22.70 3.81 18.68
CA PHE A 28 21.92 2.69 19.21
C PHE A 28 20.54 3.15 19.70
N GLY A 29 20.48 4.26 20.44
CA GLY A 29 19.23 4.86 20.89
C GLY A 29 18.31 5.26 19.74
N ALA A 30 18.86 5.87 18.68
CA ALA A 30 18.10 6.23 17.49
C ALA A 30 17.49 5.00 16.80
N LEU A 31 18.24 3.90 16.70
CA LEU A 31 17.73 2.64 16.13
C LEU A 31 16.61 2.03 16.97
N VAL A 32 16.75 2.04 18.31
CA VAL A 32 15.70 1.53 19.21
C VAL A 32 14.42 2.37 19.11
N ILE A 33 14.55 3.70 19.08
CA ILE A 33 13.40 4.60 18.89
C ILE A 33 12.73 4.32 17.55
N LEU A 34 13.50 4.20 16.48
CA LEU A 34 12.97 3.92 15.14
C LEU A 34 12.23 2.57 15.09
N TYR A 35 12.77 1.54 15.73
CA TYR A 35 12.09 0.25 15.89
C TYR A 35 10.73 0.40 16.60
N PHE A 36 10.70 1.16 17.70
CA PHE A 36 9.45 1.42 18.43
C PHE A 36 8.41 2.17 17.59
N VAL A 37 8.84 3.16 16.82
CA VAL A 37 7.97 3.91 15.90
C VAL A 37 7.34 2.97 14.88
N PHE A 38 8.14 2.14 14.21
CA PHE A 38 7.61 1.18 13.22
C PHE A 38 6.69 0.14 13.86
N SER A 39 7.07 -0.44 15.00
CA SER A 39 6.24 -1.41 15.72
C SER A 39 4.89 -0.82 16.14
N THR A 40 4.88 0.43 16.61
CA THR A 40 3.66 1.12 17.01
C THR A 40 2.81 1.50 15.80
N PHE A 41 3.44 1.95 14.72
CA PHE A 41 2.76 2.33 13.48
C PHE A 41 1.99 1.15 12.87
N SER A 42 2.60 -0.04 12.80
CA SER A 42 1.93 -1.26 12.32
C SER A 42 0.68 -1.58 13.15
N LYS A 43 0.76 -1.50 14.49
CA LYS A 43 -0.38 -1.75 15.38
C LYS A 43 -1.50 -0.73 15.20
N ILE A 44 -1.17 0.56 15.06
CA ILE A 44 -2.16 1.62 14.84
C ILE A 44 -2.93 1.39 13.54
N LEU A 45 -2.25 0.94 12.49
CA LEU A 45 -2.89 0.68 11.19
C LEU A 45 -3.92 -0.45 11.30
N THR A 46 -3.58 -1.58 11.91
CA THR A 46 -4.50 -2.71 12.12
C THR A 46 -5.71 -2.30 12.95
N ILE A 47 -5.53 -1.47 13.99
CA ILE A 47 -6.64 -0.97 14.82
C ILE A 47 -7.58 -0.09 14.01
N LYS A 48 -7.05 0.86 13.21
CA LYS A 48 -7.89 1.74 12.37
C LYS A 48 -8.65 0.96 11.30
N VAL A 49 -8.01 -0.04 10.69
CA VAL A 49 -8.65 -0.94 9.72
C VAL A 49 -9.79 -1.70 10.39
N ARG A 50 -9.55 -2.31 11.57
CA ARG A 50 -10.58 -3.00 12.33
C ARG A 50 -11.74 -2.09 12.73
N GLU A 51 -11.47 -0.85 13.13
CA GLU A 51 -12.50 0.13 13.46
C GLU A 51 -13.35 0.49 12.23
N ARG A 52 -12.70 0.67 11.07
CA ARG A 52 -13.41 0.92 9.80
C ARG A 52 -14.31 -0.25 9.42
N LEU A 53 -13.81 -1.49 9.46
CA LEU A 53 -14.62 -2.69 9.17
C LEU A 53 -15.82 -2.81 10.14
N ARG A 54 -15.64 -2.41 11.40
CA ARG A 54 -16.70 -2.41 12.40
C ARG A 54 -17.78 -1.35 12.11
N ARG A 55 -17.40 -0.19 11.58
CA ARG A 55 -18.34 0.86 11.15
C ARG A 55 -19.13 0.46 9.89
N GLU A 56 -18.54 -0.37 9.03
CA GLU A 56 -19.17 -0.89 7.81
C GLU A 56 -20.10 -2.10 8.08
N GLY A 57 -20.33 -2.47 9.35
CA GLY A 57 -21.26 -3.53 9.76
C GLY A 57 -20.73 -4.97 9.54
N ARG A 58 -19.49 -5.12 9.08
CA ARG A 58 -18.84 -6.43 8.81
C ARG A 58 -18.17 -6.98 10.07
N HIS A 59 -18.95 -7.17 11.13
CA HIS A 59 -18.48 -7.62 12.45
C HIS A 59 -17.85 -9.01 12.45
N GLU A 60 -18.30 -9.91 11.57
CA GLU A 60 -17.70 -11.24 11.43
C GLU A 60 -16.25 -11.15 10.97
N ILE A 61 -15.99 -10.33 9.94
CA ILE A 61 -14.65 -10.12 9.38
C ILE A 61 -13.76 -9.37 10.38
N ALA A 62 -14.30 -8.37 11.08
CA ALA A 62 -13.59 -7.58 12.08
C ALA A 62 -13.19 -8.36 13.35
N ASN A 63 -13.75 -9.56 13.57
CA ASN A 63 -13.46 -10.41 14.72
C ASN A 63 -12.59 -11.63 14.39
N LEU A 64 -12.19 -11.81 13.12
CA LEU A 64 -11.21 -12.85 12.81
C LEU A 64 -9.87 -12.55 13.50
N PRO A 65 -9.23 -13.56 14.08
CA PRO A 65 -7.92 -13.40 14.74
C PRO A 65 -6.80 -13.05 13.75
N ASN A 66 -6.98 -13.32 12.46
CA ASN A 66 -6.02 -13.04 11.38
C ASN A 66 -6.66 -12.13 10.32
N ILE A 67 -6.76 -10.83 10.63
CA ILE A 67 -7.06 -9.79 9.63
C ILE A 67 -5.75 -9.24 9.03
N ASP A 68 -4.60 -9.63 9.58
CA ASP A 68 -3.29 -9.21 9.09
C ASP A 68 -3.04 -9.87 7.73
N ILE A 69 -3.40 -9.14 6.67
CA ILE A 69 -2.96 -9.45 5.31
C ILE A 69 -1.46 -9.17 5.29
N THR A 70 -0.68 -10.18 4.90
CA THR A 70 0.77 -10.06 4.84
C THR A 70 1.19 -9.11 3.70
N GLY A 71 2.37 -8.50 3.83
CA GLY A 71 2.88 -7.58 2.81
C GLY A 71 3.13 -8.29 1.48
N GLU A 72 3.50 -9.56 1.56
CA GLU A 72 3.73 -10.48 0.46
C GLU A 72 2.46 -10.76 -0.34
N GLU A 73 1.35 -11.07 0.33
CA GLU A 73 0.05 -11.27 -0.31
C GLU A 73 -0.41 -10.00 -1.01
N THR A 74 -0.26 -8.85 -0.35
CA THR A 74 -0.63 -7.55 -0.93
C THR A 74 0.22 -7.22 -2.16
N ALA A 75 1.52 -7.51 -2.12
CA ALA A 75 2.43 -7.31 -3.26
C ALA A 75 2.09 -8.25 -4.42
N ALA A 76 1.80 -9.53 -4.14
CA ALA A 76 1.41 -10.50 -5.16
C ALA A 76 0.08 -10.13 -5.83
N ILE A 77 -0.92 -9.70 -5.05
CA ILE A 77 -2.21 -9.22 -5.58
C ILE A 77 -1.99 -7.97 -6.44
N SER A 78 -1.18 -7.02 -5.98
CA SER A 78 -0.87 -5.79 -6.72
C SER A 78 -0.14 -6.09 -8.03
N MET A 79 0.80 -7.01 -8.01
CA MET A 79 1.52 -7.47 -9.20
C MET A 79 0.57 -8.18 -10.18
N ALA A 80 -0.28 -9.08 -9.69
CA ALA A 80 -1.27 -9.75 -10.53
C ALA A 80 -2.25 -8.76 -11.18
N LEU A 81 -2.73 -7.76 -10.43
CA LEU A 81 -3.56 -6.67 -10.95
C LEU A 81 -2.82 -5.82 -11.97
N TYR A 82 -1.54 -5.53 -11.74
CA TYR A 82 -0.71 -4.77 -12.68
C TYR A 82 -0.56 -5.51 -14.02
N LEU A 83 -0.16 -6.79 -13.97
CA LEU A 83 -0.06 -7.62 -15.17
C LEU A 83 -1.41 -7.79 -15.87
N PHE A 84 -2.50 -7.95 -15.11
CA PHE A 84 -3.84 -8.07 -15.69
C PHE A 84 -4.28 -6.78 -16.40
N ASN A 85 -3.96 -5.61 -15.85
CA ASN A 85 -4.27 -4.33 -16.51
C ASN A 85 -3.49 -4.13 -17.81
N GLU A 86 -2.28 -4.68 -17.94
CA GLU A 86 -1.47 -4.63 -19.15
C GLU A 86 -1.97 -5.59 -20.26
N LEU A 87 -2.77 -6.60 -19.88
CA LEU A 87 -3.34 -7.60 -20.80
C LEU A 87 -4.66 -7.18 -21.46
N HIS A 88 -5.25 -6.04 -21.06
CA HIS A 88 -6.32 -5.45 -21.84
C HIS A 88 -5.73 -4.86 -23.13
N ASP A 89 -6.30 -5.24 -24.28
CA ASP A 89 -5.92 -4.67 -25.57
C ASP A 89 -5.88 -3.14 -25.46
N LEU A 90 -4.87 -2.52 -26.08
CA LEU A 90 -4.81 -1.07 -26.28
C LEU A 90 -6.04 -0.66 -27.10
N GLU A 91 -7.18 -0.50 -26.43
CA GLU A 91 -8.39 -0.03 -27.04
C GLU A 91 -8.06 1.39 -27.52
N SER A 92 -7.91 1.53 -28.84
CA SER A 92 -7.83 2.84 -29.46
C SER A 92 -9.04 3.62 -28.97
N ASN A 93 -8.81 4.66 -28.16
CA ASN A 93 -9.85 5.57 -27.67
C ASN A 93 -10.49 6.38 -28.82
N ILE A 94 -10.33 5.93 -30.06
CA ILE A 94 -11.05 6.40 -31.22
C ILE A 94 -12.21 5.44 -31.43
N ILE A 95 -13.26 5.62 -30.63
CA ILE A 95 -14.61 5.13 -30.97
C ILE A 95 -15.03 5.85 -32.26
N THR A 96 -14.59 5.31 -33.40
CA THR A 96 -15.07 5.75 -34.71
C THR A 96 -16.46 5.19 -34.87
N ILE A 97 -17.42 5.77 -34.15
CA ILE A 97 -18.83 5.59 -34.42
C ILE A 97 -19.05 6.23 -35.77
N LYS A 98 -18.89 5.44 -36.83
CA LYS A 98 -19.30 5.82 -38.17
C LYS A 98 -20.80 6.00 -38.08
N LYS A 99 -21.25 7.24 -37.89
CA LYS A 99 -22.65 7.65 -37.94
C LYS A 99 -23.11 7.44 -39.38
N ILE A 100 -23.35 6.18 -39.75
CA ILE A 100 -24.22 5.88 -40.87
C ILE A 100 -25.52 6.59 -40.53
N SER A 101 -25.91 7.55 -41.35
CA SER A 101 -27.22 8.18 -41.31
C SER A 101 -28.26 7.10 -41.60
N ARG A 102 -28.52 6.23 -40.62
CA ARG A 102 -29.73 5.43 -40.59
C ARG A 102 -30.85 6.41 -40.29
N THR A 103 -31.37 7.05 -41.34
CA THR A 103 -32.60 7.84 -41.29
C THR A 103 -33.76 7.00 -40.75
N ASN A 104 -33.66 5.67 -40.86
CA ASN A 104 -34.63 4.73 -40.30
C ASN A 104 -33.95 3.81 -39.26
N SER A 105 -33.72 4.33 -38.06
CA SER A 105 -33.50 3.49 -36.87
C SER A 105 -34.85 2.91 -36.46
N GLN A 106 -35.05 1.60 -36.66
CA GLN A 106 -36.26 0.87 -36.30
C GLN A 106 -36.49 0.75 -34.76
N TRP A 107 -35.61 1.31 -33.91
CA TRP A 107 -35.76 1.28 -32.43
C TRP A 107 -36.96 2.11 -31.90
N GLY A 108 -37.79 2.66 -32.78
CA GLY A 108 -38.97 3.45 -32.40
C GLY A 108 -40.25 3.13 -33.16
N ALA A 109 -40.28 2.10 -34.02
CA ALA A 109 -41.47 1.76 -34.82
C ALA A 109 -42.56 1.04 -33.98
N LYS A 110 -43.01 1.67 -32.89
CA LYS A 110 -44.14 1.18 -32.08
C LYS A 110 -45.49 1.45 -32.76
N GLN A 111 -45.51 2.38 -33.71
CA GLN A 111 -46.72 2.83 -34.41
C GLN A 111 -47.22 1.84 -35.48
N ASP A 112 -46.34 1.02 -36.08
CA ASP A 112 -46.72 0.10 -37.18
C ASP A 112 -47.46 -1.17 -36.69
N ASN A 113 -47.54 -1.40 -35.37
CA ASN A 113 -48.20 -2.57 -34.78
C ASN A 113 -49.59 -2.30 -34.19
N ILE A 114 -50.14 -1.09 -34.32
CA ILE A 114 -51.52 -0.80 -33.92
C ILE A 114 -52.40 -0.60 -35.16
N SER A 115 -52.70 -1.71 -35.83
CA SER A 115 -53.80 -1.79 -36.79
C SER A 115 -55.08 -1.28 -36.12
N LYS A 116 -55.61 -0.18 -36.63
CA LYS A 116 -56.89 0.43 -36.27
C LYS A 116 -57.97 -0.63 -36.09
N PHE A 117 -58.40 -0.86 -34.85
CA PHE A 117 -59.66 -1.55 -34.59
C PHE A 117 -60.79 -0.54 -34.81
N GLN A 118 -61.35 -0.53 -36.01
CA GLN A 118 -62.57 0.23 -36.32
C GLN A 118 -63.75 -0.46 -35.62
N ARG A 119 -64.58 0.34 -34.94
CA ARG A 119 -65.88 -0.07 -34.40
C ARG A 119 -66.93 0.91 -34.86
#